data_AF-A0A536UZY7-F1
#
_entry.id   AF-A0A536UZY7-F1
#
_cell.length_a   1.000
_cell.length_b   1.000
_cell.length_c   1.000
_cell.angle_alpha   90.00
_cell.angle_beta   90.00
_cell.angle_gamma   90.00
#
_symmetry.space_group_name_H-M   'P 1'
#
loop_
_entity.id
_entity.type
_entity.pdbx_description
1 polymer ?
#
loop_
_entity_poly.entity_id
_entity_poly.type
_entity_poly.pdbx_seq_one_letter_code
_entity_poly.pdbx_strand_id
1 'polypeptide(L)'
;MPRSHADARCVPSPGLDRAPVLDRMCSHFVLALTMKHAGRFNLRRDWNNLLSLVGRHLVWPAPVLTRLRDYLTRRCKGNALWRGHEALDDVNFLRRHGEWRGPYEEGTLFFYIDEYVKDSPKDLLAVLGATAESLERGLKKESTLVEKNIDALAGLLQLNPAERAL
;
A
#
# COMPACT_ATOMS: atom_id res chain seq x y z
N MET A 1 -13.32 4.01 23.55
CA MET A 1 -11.93 3.59 23.31
C MET A 1 -11.92 2.62 22.13
N PRO A 2 -11.78 3.06 20.87
CA PRO A 2 -11.69 2.11 19.77
C PRO A 2 -10.30 1.46 19.79
N ARG A 3 -10.29 0.13 19.80
CA ARG A 3 -9.08 -0.69 19.80
C ARG A 3 -8.18 -0.27 18.62
N SER A 4 -6.95 0.10 18.95
CA SER A 4 -5.89 0.32 17.97
C SER A 4 -5.75 -0.94 17.11
N HIS A 5 -6.07 -0.85 15.82
CA HIS A 5 -5.76 -1.88 14.82
C HIS A 5 -4.24 -1.96 14.52
N ALA A 6 -3.41 -1.19 15.24
CA ALA A 6 -2.03 -0.87 14.88
C ALA A 6 -0.97 -1.90 15.28
N ASP A 7 -1.31 -3.17 15.53
CA ASP A 7 -0.30 -4.22 15.72
C ASP A 7 -0.62 -5.53 14.97
N ALA A 8 -1.52 -5.45 13.98
CA ALA A 8 -1.59 -6.49 12.97
C ALA A 8 -0.31 -6.38 12.12
N ARG A 9 0.55 -7.41 12.16
CA ARG A 9 1.74 -7.53 11.32
C ARG A 9 1.36 -7.20 9.86
N CYS A 10 1.78 -6.03 9.38
CA CYS A 10 1.49 -5.55 8.04
C CYS A 10 2.69 -5.80 7.14
N VAL A 11 2.45 -6.28 5.93
CA VAL A 11 3.51 -6.55 4.96
C VAL A 11 3.33 -5.59 3.78
N PRO A 12 4.28 -4.66 3.54
CA PRO A 12 4.18 -3.71 2.43
C PRO A 12 4.44 -4.41 1.09
N SER A 13 3.78 -3.93 0.04
CA SER A 13 4.10 -4.31 -1.34
C SER A 13 5.51 -3.83 -1.70
N PRO A 14 6.28 -4.59 -2.52
CA PRO A 14 7.66 -4.23 -2.88
C PRO A 14 7.82 -2.84 -3.54
N GLY A 15 6.77 -2.34 -4.18
CA GLY A 15 6.78 -1.02 -4.82
C GLY A 15 6.76 0.15 -3.83
N LEU A 16 6.37 -0.07 -2.57
CA LEU A 16 6.24 1.01 -1.58
C LEU A 16 7.59 1.62 -1.21
N ASP A 17 8.59 0.78 -0.94
CA ASP A 17 9.92 1.22 -0.50
C ASP A 17 10.70 1.95 -1.61
N ARG A 18 10.36 1.67 -2.87
CA ARG A 18 11.02 2.25 -4.06
C ARG A 18 10.34 3.52 -4.56
N ALA A 19 9.17 3.86 -4.03
CA ALA A 19 8.37 4.94 -4.56
C ALA A 19 8.90 6.32 -4.14
N PRO A 20 9.03 7.28 -5.08
CA PRO A 20 9.29 8.67 -4.76
C PRO A 20 8.31 9.23 -3.72
N VAL A 21 8.74 10.21 -2.93
CA VAL A 21 7.89 10.87 -1.90
C VAL A 21 6.59 11.40 -2.53
N LEU A 22 6.70 12.06 -3.70
CA LEU A 22 5.55 12.63 -4.40
C LEU A 22 4.52 11.55 -4.79
N ASP A 23 4.96 10.40 -5.28
CA ASP A 23 4.07 9.27 -5.63
C ASP A 23 3.32 8.74 -4.40
N ARG A 24 4.01 8.68 -3.26
CA ARG A 24 3.44 8.28 -1.97
C ARG A 24 2.45 9.32 -1.44
N MET A 25 2.73 10.62 -1.61
CA MET A 25 1.80 11.70 -1.30
C MET A 25 0.53 11.64 -2.16
N CYS A 26 0.66 11.44 -3.47
CA CYS A 26 -0.47 11.28 -4.38
C CYS A 26 -1.35 10.10 -3.97
N SER A 27 -0.73 8.97 -3.63
CA SER A 27 -1.45 7.78 -3.19
C SER A 27 -2.15 7.99 -1.86
N HIS A 28 -1.48 8.63 -0.89
CA HIS A 28 -2.09 9.01 0.38
C HIS A 28 -3.29 9.93 0.18
N PHE A 29 -3.17 10.95 -0.69
CA PHE A 29 -4.24 11.88 -0.99
C PHE A 29 -5.47 11.18 -1.60
N VAL A 30 -5.24 10.34 -2.61
CA VAL A 30 -6.32 9.55 -3.25
C VAL A 30 -7.00 8.66 -2.22
N LEU A 31 -6.23 7.91 -1.40
CA LEU A 31 -6.79 7.04 -0.37
C LEU A 31 -7.57 7.82 0.69
N ALA A 32 -7.07 8.96 1.14
CA ALA A 32 -7.77 9.82 2.09
C ALA A 32 -9.11 10.30 1.54
N LEU A 33 -9.15 10.71 0.27
CA LEU A 33 -10.40 11.09 -0.40
C LEU A 33 -11.37 9.91 -0.55
N THR A 34 -10.87 8.75 -0.98
CA THR A 34 -11.67 7.52 -1.13
C THR A 34 -12.28 7.10 0.21
N MET A 35 -11.52 7.14 1.30
CA MET A 35 -12.01 6.78 2.63
C MET A 35 -12.99 7.82 3.18
N LYS A 36 -12.73 9.11 2.98
CA LYS A 36 -13.65 10.20 3.40
C LYS A 36 -15.00 10.13 2.68
N HIS A 37 -15.02 9.65 1.44
CA HIS A 37 -16.23 9.51 0.63
C HIS A 37 -16.64 8.06 0.40
N ALA A 38 -16.28 7.14 1.31
CA ALA A 38 -16.49 5.70 1.13
C ALA A 38 -17.96 5.33 0.86
N GLY A 39 -18.93 6.08 1.41
CA GLY A 39 -20.36 5.87 1.14
C GLY A 39 -20.81 6.23 -0.28
N ARG A 40 -20.03 6.99 -1.04
CA ARG A 40 -20.26 7.32 -2.46
C ARG A 40 -19.32 6.55 -3.40
N PHE A 41 -18.29 5.92 -2.86
CA PHE A 41 -17.31 5.17 -3.62
C PHE A 41 -17.85 3.79 -3.94
N ASN A 42 -18.06 3.49 -5.23
CA ASN A 42 -18.48 2.17 -5.64
C ASN A 42 -17.24 1.30 -5.81
N LEU A 43 -16.86 0.61 -4.74
CA LEU A 43 -15.68 -0.26 -4.70
C LEU A 43 -15.62 -1.21 -5.91
N ARG A 44 -16.74 -1.84 -6.28
CA ARG A 44 -16.76 -2.79 -7.41
C ARG A 44 -16.52 -2.12 -8.77
N ARG A 45 -16.96 -0.88 -8.95
CA ARG A 45 -16.80 -0.16 -10.22
C ARG A 45 -15.45 0.56 -10.31
N ASP A 46 -15.05 1.20 -9.22
CA ASP A 46 -13.98 2.20 -9.21
C ASP A 46 -12.62 1.62 -8.75
N TRP A 47 -12.60 0.34 -8.35
CA TRP A 47 -11.41 -0.34 -7.83
C TRP A 47 -10.24 -0.42 -8.82
N ASN A 48 -10.47 -0.78 -10.08
CA ASN A 48 -9.38 -0.89 -11.06
C ASN A 48 -8.68 0.46 -11.32
N ASN A 49 -9.46 1.55 -11.32
CA ASN A 49 -8.93 2.90 -11.42
C ASN A 49 -8.13 3.27 -10.17
N LEU A 50 -8.62 2.92 -8.98
CA LEU A 50 -7.91 3.13 -7.73
C LEU A 50 -6.60 2.34 -7.69
N LEU A 51 -6.61 1.06 -8.05
CA LEU A 51 -5.43 0.19 -8.10
C LEU A 51 -4.34 0.72 -9.03
N SER A 52 -4.72 1.31 -10.15
CA SER A 52 -3.76 1.90 -11.09
C SER A 52 -2.92 3.01 -10.44
N LEU A 53 -3.46 3.68 -9.41
CA LEU A 53 -2.78 4.73 -8.65
C LEU A 53 -2.07 4.17 -7.41
N VAL A 54 -2.71 3.27 -6.66
CA VAL A 54 -2.25 2.87 -5.31
C VAL A 54 -1.66 1.46 -5.24
N GLY A 55 -1.80 0.64 -6.29
CA GLY A 55 -1.46 -0.79 -6.29
C GLY A 55 -0.02 -1.09 -5.88
N ARG A 56 0.92 -0.24 -6.32
CA ARG A 56 2.35 -0.35 -5.99
C ARG A 56 2.65 -0.05 -4.50
N HIS A 57 1.77 0.67 -3.82
CA HIS A 57 1.95 1.16 -2.46
C HIS A 57 1.17 0.38 -1.40
N LEU A 58 0.40 -0.63 -1.81
CA LEU A 58 -0.47 -1.36 -0.89
C LEU A 58 0.28 -1.95 0.29
N VAL A 59 -0.37 -1.93 1.45
CA VAL A 59 0.09 -2.57 2.69
C VAL A 59 -0.93 -3.61 3.09
N TRP A 60 -0.46 -4.85 3.26
CA TRP A 60 -1.30 -6.02 3.47
C TRP A 60 -1.33 -6.40 4.95
N PRO A 61 -2.48 -6.26 5.65
CA PRO A 61 -2.62 -6.85 6.98
C PRO A 61 -2.49 -8.37 6.90
N ALA A 62 -1.65 -8.98 7.75
CA ALA A 62 -1.46 -10.44 7.79
C ALA A 62 -2.75 -11.28 7.73
N PRO A 63 -3.84 -10.98 8.47
CA PRO A 63 -5.05 -11.79 8.39
C PRO A 63 -5.73 -11.70 7.02
N VAL A 64 -5.66 -10.54 6.34
CA VAL A 64 -6.20 -10.37 4.99
C VAL A 64 -5.32 -11.12 3.98
N LEU A 65 -4.00 -11.01 4.12
CA LEU A 65 -3.05 -11.70 3.25
C LEU A 65 -3.21 -13.22 3.34
N THR A 66 -3.40 -13.76 4.55
CA THR A 66 -3.64 -15.20 4.77
C THR A 66 -4.87 -15.67 4.00
N ARG A 67 -6.01 -14.98 4.14
CA ARG A 67 -7.26 -15.34 3.43
C ARG A 67 -7.11 -15.24 1.91
N LEU A 68 -6.43 -14.21 1.43
CA LEU A 68 -6.14 -14.04 0.01
C LEU A 68 -5.28 -15.20 -0.52
N ARG A 69 -4.26 -15.61 0.24
CA ARG A 69 -3.41 -16.76 -0.11
C ARG A 69 -4.19 -18.08 -0.13
N ASP A 70 -5.12 -18.30 0.79
CA ASP A 70 -6.00 -19.48 0.79
C ASP A 70 -6.95 -19.49 -0.42
N TYR A 71 -7.43 -18.32 -0.83
CA TYR A 71 -8.18 -18.16 -2.08
C TYR A 71 -7.32 -18.50 -3.31
N LEU A 72 -6.12 -17.93 -3.40
CA LEU A 72 -5.20 -18.14 -4.52
C LEU A 72 -4.73 -19.60 -4.63
N THR A 73 -4.51 -20.28 -3.51
CA THR A 73 -4.17 -21.71 -3.47
C THR A 73 -5.21 -22.57 -4.21
N ARG A 74 -6.49 -22.25 -4.02
CA ARG A 74 -7.58 -22.93 -4.72
C ARG A 74 -7.70 -22.48 -6.17
N ARG A 75 -7.58 -21.17 -6.42
CA ARG A 75 -7.82 -20.55 -7.74
C ARG A 75 -6.70 -20.79 -8.76
N CYS A 76 -5.46 -20.88 -8.29
CA CYS A 76 -4.25 -21.05 -9.11
C CYS A 76 -3.76 -22.51 -9.16
N LYS A 77 -4.59 -23.47 -8.72
CA LYS A 77 -4.25 -24.90 -8.75
C LYS A 77 -3.91 -25.33 -10.18
N GLY A 78 -2.71 -25.87 -10.37
CA GLY A 78 -2.21 -26.30 -11.68
C GLY A 78 -1.66 -25.17 -12.57
N ASN A 79 -1.68 -23.91 -12.14
CA ASN A 79 -1.06 -22.81 -12.86
C ASN A 79 0.48 -22.86 -12.68
N ALA A 80 1.21 -22.91 -13.81
CA ALA A 80 2.67 -22.97 -13.81
C ALA A 80 3.33 -21.73 -13.16
N LEU A 81 2.76 -20.53 -13.35
CA LEU A 81 3.30 -19.27 -12.81
C LEU A 81 3.29 -19.24 -11.28
N TRP A 82 2.32 -19.94 -10.69
CA TRP A 82 2.07 -19.97 -9.25
C TRP A 82 2.73 -21.17 -8.55
N ARG A 83 3.46 -22.03 -9.27
CA ARG A 83 4.06 -23.22 -8.67
C ARG A 83 4.92 -22.88 -7.43
N GLY A 84 4.62 -23.56 -6.33
CA GLY A 84 5.34 -23.44 -5.06
C GLY A 84 4.97 -22.21 -4.22
N HIS A 85 3.97 -21.42 -4.61
CA HIS A 85 3.58 -20.21 -3.86
C HIS A 85 3.07 -20.50 -2.43
N GLU A 86 2.54 -21.71 -2.19
CA GLU A 86 1.99 -22.16 -0.91
C GLU A 86 3.07 -22.25 0.18
N ALA A 87 4.29 -22.64 -0.19
CA ALA A 87 5.41 -22.82 0.73
C ALA A 87 6.16 -21.53 1.06
N LEU A 88 5.84 -20.40 0.41
CA LEU A 88 6.50 -19.12 0.64
C LEU A 88 6.03 -18.49 1.97
N ASP A 89 6.91 -17.76 2.66
CA ASP A 89 6.43 -16.83 3.69
C ASP A 89 5.74 -15.60 3.05
N ASP A 90 5.09 -14.77 3.86
CA ASP A 90 4.33 -13.61 3.36
C ASP A 90 5.18 -12.60 2.59
N VAL A 91 6.43 -12.40 3.02
CA VAL A 91 7.35 -11.44 2.40
C VAL A 91 7.81 -11.94 1.03
N ASN A 92 8.22 -13.20 0.94
CA ASN A 92 8.63 -13.83 -0.31
C ASN A 92 7.45 -13.99 -1.27
N PHE A 93 6.25 -14.27 -0.75
CA PHE A 93 5.03 -14.30 -1.52
C PHE A 93 4.77 -12.95 -2.18
N LEU A 94 4.77 -11.84 -1.43
CA LEU A 94 4.56 -10.50 -1.98
C LEU A 94 5.73 -10.04 -2.87
N ARG A 95 6.96 -10.47 -2.60
CA ARG A 95 8.10 -10.20 -3.50
C ARG A 95 7.90 -10.85 -4.87
N ARG A 96 7.33 -12.04 -4.94
CA ARG A 96 7.12 -12.79 -6.19
C ARG A 96 5.83 -12.42 -6.90
N HIS A 97 4.73 -12.27 -6.16
CA HIS A 97 3.38 -12.13 -6.71
C HIS A 97 2.68 -10.80 -6.36
N GLY A 98 3.28 -9.98 -5.50
CA GLY A 98 2.71 -8.71 -5.02
C GLY A 98 3.27 -7.46 -5.72
N GLU A 99 4.06 -7.60 -6.77
CA GLU A 99 4.50 -6.47 -7.59
C GLU A 99 3.36 -6.00 -8.51
N TRP A 100 3.07 -4.70 -8.48
CA TRP A 100 2.08 -4.12 -9.38
C TRP A 100 2.64 -4.02 -10.79
N ARG A 101 2.12 -4.86 -11.70
CA ARG A 101 2.46 -4.88 -13.14
C ARG A 101 1.25 -4.58 -14.03
N GLY A 102 0.14 -4.18 -13.41
CA GLY A 102 -1.15 -3.98 -14.07
C GLY A 102 -2.18 -5.05 -13.67
N PRO A 103 -3.46 -4.83 -14.00
CA PRO A 103 -4.55 -5.72 -13.59
C PRO A 103 -4.61 -7.03 -14.39
N TYR A 104 -3.87 -7.15 -15.50
CA TYR A 104 -3.96 -8.29 -16.42
C TYR A 104 -2.76 -9.25 -16.33
N GLU A 105 -1.83 -9.01 -15.41
CA GLU A 105 -0.64 -9.85 -15.25
C GLU A 105 -0.95 -11.09 -14.40
N GLU A 106 -1.20 -12.22 -15.05
CA GLU A 106 -1.58 -13.51 -14.42
C GLU A 106 -0.59 -14.02 -13.35
N GLY A 107 0.68 -13.59 -13.43
CA GLY A 107 1.70 -13.92 -12.44
C GLY A 107 1.56 -13.18 -11.11
N THR A 108 0.61 -12.25 -10.99
CA THR A 108 0.45 -11.39 -9.82
C THR A 108 -0.90 -11.60 -9.13
N LEU A 109 -0.95 -11.34 -7.82
CA LEU A 109 -2.20 -11.40 -7.06
C LEU A 109 -3.26 -10.42 -7.59
N PHE A 110 -2.83 -9.35 -8.28
CA PHE A 110 -3.70 -8.31 -8.82
C PHE A 110 -4.59 -8.79 -9.96
N PHE A 111 -4.18 -9.84 -10.67
CA PHE A 111 -5.04 -10.47 -11.67
C PHE A 111 -6.30 -11.11 -11.06
N TYR A 112 -6.15 -11.69 -9.87
CA TYR A 112 -7.23 -12.44 -9.21
C TYR A 112 -8.00 -11.61 -8.18
N ILE A 113 -7.51 -10.41 -7.85
CA ILE A 113 -8.07 -9.61 -6.76
C ILE A 113 -9.47 -9.08 -7.10
N ASP A 114 -9.78 -8.82 -8.37
CA ASP A 114 -11.12 -8.39 -8.78
C ASP A 114 -12.18 -9.45 -8.45
N GLU A 115 -11.85 -10.72 -8.70
CA GLU A 115 -12.70 -11.86 -8.36
C GLU A 115 -12.82 -12.01 -6.83
N TYR A 116 -11.69 -11.95 -6.10
CA TYR A 116 -11.67 -12.03 -4.63
C TYR A 116 -12.53 -10.97 -3.94
N VAL A 117 -12.44 -9.72 -4.41
CA VAL A 117 -13.10 -8.55 -3.79
C VAL A 117 -14.63 -8.59 -3.97
N LYS A 118 -15.14 -9.33 -4.96
CA LYS A 118 -16.59 -9.53 -5.14
C LYS A 118 -17.20 -10.22 -3.92
N ASP A 119 -16.48 -11.18 -3.35
CA ASP A 119 -16.90 -11.97 -2.20
C ASP A 119 -16.42 -11.37 -0.87
N SER A 120 -15.25 -10.73 -0.86
CA SER A 120 -14.61 -10.19 0.35
C SER A 120 -14.29 -8.69 0.26
N PRO A 121 -15.29 -7.79 0.07
CA PRO A 121 -15.04 -6.37 -0.11
C PRO A 121 -14.46 -5.69 1.14
N LYS A 122 -14.74 -6.23 2.34
CA LYS A 122 -14.22 -5.70 3.62
C LYS A 122 -12.71 -5.84 3.75
N ASP A 123 -12.16 -6.92 3.19
CA ASP A 123 -10.71 -7.17 3.22
C ASP A 123 -9.96 -6.11 2.43
N LEU A 124 -10.56 -5.66 1.33
CA LEU A 124 -9.98 -4.61 0.54
C LEU A 124 -10.00 -3.25 1.24
N LEU A 125 -11.11 -2.93 1.90
CA LEU A 125 -11.18 -1.72 2.73
C LEU A 125 -10.12 -1.75 3.85
N ALA A 126 -9.86 -2.92 4.43
CA ALA A 126 -8.80 -3.07 5.44
C ALA A 126 -7.40 -2.84 4.85
N VAL A 127 -7.12 -3.35 3.64
CA VAL A 127 -5.85 -3.08 2.93
C VAL A 127 -5.70 -1.59 2.62
N LEU A 128 -6.76 -0.94 2.11
CA LEU A 128 -6.75 0.48 1.79
C LEU A 128 -6.54 1.35 3.04
N GLY A 129 -7.22 1.03 4.15
CA GLY A 129 -7.04 1.71 5.42
C GLY A 129 -5.62 1.55 5.98
N ALA A 130 -5.10 0.33 6.00
CA ALA A 130 -3.73 0.06 6.45
C ALA A 130 -2.68 0.76 5.58
N THR A 131 -2.93 0.85 4.27
CA THR A 131 -2.07 1.57 3.32
C THR A 131 -2.08 3.07 3.61
N ALA A 132 -3.27 3.66 3.81
CA ALA A 132 -3.40 5.08 4.12
C ALA A 132 -2.66 5.43 5.43
N GLU A 133 -2.85 4.66 6.49
CA GLU A 133 -2.18 4.88 7.78
C GLU A 133 -0.66 4.71 7.68
N SER A 134 -0.19 3.71 6.92
CA SER A 134 1.24 3.51 6.69
C SER A 134 1.88 4.65 5.91
N LEU A 135 1.20 5.14 4.86
CA LEU A 135 1.67 6.28 4.09
C LEU A 135 1.68 7.56 4.92
N GLU A 136 0.64 7.81 5.72
CA GLU A 136 0.58 8.98 6.61
C GLU A 136 1.77 9.00 7.59
N ARG A 137 2.07 7.85 8.23
CA ARG A 137 3.23 7.72 9.12
C ARG A 137 4.55 7.95 8.38
N GLY A 138 4.70 7.38 7.19
CA GLY A 138 5.90 7.54 6.36
C GLY A 138 6.13 9.00 5.95
N LEU A 139 5.09 9.68 5.49
CA LEU A 139 5.16 11.08 5.04
C LEU A 139 5.44 12.05 6.18
N LYS A 140 4.86 11.84 7.37
CA LYS A 140 5.19 12.64 8.56
C LYS A 140 6.67 12.56 8.89
N LYS A 141 7.26 11.36 8.86
CA LYS A 141 8.69 11.15 9.09
C LYS A 141 9.56 11.89 8.06
N GLU A 142 9.12 11.94 6.81
CA GLU A 142 9.85 12.63 5.73
C GLU A 142 9.78 14.14 5.84
N SER A 143 8.63 14.72 6.21
CA SER A 143 8.51 16.16 6.52
C SER A 143 9.51 16.55 7.61
N THR A 144 9.57 15.76 8.69
CA THR A 144 10.51 15.99 9.78
C THR A 144 11.98 15.87 9.33
N LEU A 145 12.29 15.05 8.33
CA LEU A 145 13.66 14.94 7.79
C LEU A 145 14.03 16.15 6.93
N VAL A 146 13.09 16.66 6.13
CA VAL A 146 13.31 17.88 5.33
C VAL A 146 13.56 19.07 6.24
N GLU A 147 12.72 19.28 7.26
CA GLU A 147 12.91 20.36 8.26
C GLU A 147 14.30 20.26 8.92
N LYS A 148 14.67 19.07 9.40
CA LYS A 148 16.00 18.84 10.01
C LYS A 148 17.16 19.08 9.05
N ASN A 149 17.01 18.72 7.78
CA ASN A 149 18.04 18.94 6.78
C ASN A 149 18.20 20.42 6.44
N ILE A 150 17.09 21.17 6.37
CA ILE A 150 17.09 22.62 6.21
C ILE A 150 17.77 23.28 7.42
N ASP A 151 17.42 22.87 8.64
CA ASP A 151 18.05 23.37 9.86
C ASP A 151 19.56 23.08 9.91
N ALA A 152 19.97 21.87 9.53
CA ALA A 152 21.38 21.48 9.46
C ALA A 152 22.15 22.26 8.39
N LEU A 153 21.57 22.44 7.20
CA LEU A 153 22.13 23.26 6.13
C LEU A 153 22.22 24.73 6.54
N ALA A 154 21.20 25.28 7.20
CA ALA A 154 21.23 26.65 7.72
C ALA A 154 22.31 26.84 8.79
N GLY A 155 22.53 25.84 9.64
CA GLY A 155 23.64 25.82 10.60
C GLY A 155 25.01 25.76 9.94
N LEU A 156 25.16 24.93 8.90
CA LEU A 156 26.40 24.80 8.12
C LEU A 156 26.72 26.06 7.30
N LEU A 157 25.70 26.71 6.76
CA LEU A 157 25.83 27.92 5.95
C LEU A 157 25.89 29.22 6.78
N GLN A 158 25.86 29.11 8.12
CA GLN A 158 25.79 30.24 9.06
C GLN A 158 24.69 31.26 8.72
N LEU A 159 23.57 30.80 8.16
CA LEU A 159 22.52 31.71 7.68
C LEU A 159 21.89 32.49 8.83
N ASN A 160 21.69 33.78 8.60
CA ASN A 160 21.13 34.74 9.55
C ASN A 160 19.64 34.41 9.77
N PRO A 161 19.01 34.79 10.91
CA PRO A 161 17.59 34.54 11.15
C PRO A 161 16.67 35.08 10.03
N ALA A 162 17.07 36.16 9.36
CA ALA A 162 16.36 36.74 8.22
C ALA A 162 16.44 35.89 6.93
N GLU A 163 17.53 35.13 6.75
CA GLU A 163 17.75 34.27 5.58
C GLU A 163 17.12 32.88 5.76
N ARG A 164 16.79 32.48 7.00
CA ARG A 164 16.06 31.24 7.31
C ARG A 164 14.54 31.35 7.15
N ALA A 165 14.02 32.56 6.97
CA ALA A 165 12.58 32.85 6.90
C ALA A 165 12.05 33.02 5.46
N LEU A 166 12.92 32.90 4.45
CA LEU A 166 12.63 32.90 3.01
C LEU A 166 12.51 31.47 2.49
#